data_AF-A0A1Y1S7D0-F1
#
_entry.id   AF-A0A1Y1S7D0-F1
#
_cell.length_a   1.000
_cell.length_b   1.000
_cell.length_c   1.000
_cell.angle_alpha   90.00
_cell.angle_beta   90.00
_cell.angle_gamma   90.00
#
_symmetry.space_group_name_H-M   'P 1'
#
loop_
_entity.id
_entity.type
_entity.pdbx_description
1 polymer ?
#
loop_
_entity_poly.entity_id
_entity_poly.type
_entity_poly.pdbx_seq_one_letter_code
_entity_poly.pdbx_strand_id
1 'polypeptide(L)'
;MDKSDKRIIAAVAVGAVCLAIGYFKRGGSKKERIRRMFKKRDYRGILSNYSGEEITGALYGKWGENKEEAFRAILFITMLDVKREAAESRKYNLEAEMKLEEYVEEECGKMVEKYSSRVSDVKTRDFYDLLGCDSESFGSALKLGMDECIKGNLKWAKNIFGSCRSSSNRQLVDLVAVYHGISTCLVTESETHPFLYSKVLDKLGRIEEQKEFLVKIGNGDLTPVERVILMHHKLINLIKLAVGGSESASVELVEYSDSVFSRIKLGEFSSLKNENCFINLICVLMEHSLLNEDDQRISALTGLIDPSIDVRYALITYQAVEYSERRSGIRSPKKMDILTGALKLDKMCYKLHILLGNETKETVHYERALDASTTRSERSNAMRILLVTRIQNEILGLSSSERQ
;
A
#
# COMPACT_ATOMS: atom_id res chain seq x y z
N MET A 1 -2.19 44.38 72.03
CA MET A 1 -1.51 43.92 70.81
C MET A 1 -0.66 45.06 70.30
N ASP A 2 0.66 44.86 70.36
CA ASP A 2 1.62 45.87 69.93
C ASP A 2 1.59 46.02 68.39
N LYS A 3 2.07 47.13 67.84
CA LYS A 3 2.14 47.39 66.39
C LYS A 3 2.92 46.30 65.64
N SER A 4 3.90 45.68 66.31
CA SER A 4 4.63 44.50 65.85
C SER A 4 3.70 43.33 65.53
N ASP A 5 2.86 42.94 66.49
CA ASP A 5 1.97 41.79 66.38
C ASP A 5 0.91 41.99 65.27
N LYS A 6 0.41 43.22 65.12
CA LYS A 6 -0.52 43.58 64.03
C LYS A 6 0.11 43.41 62.65
N ARG A 7 1.40 43.73 62.50
CA ARG A 7 2.13 43.58 61.22
C ARG A 7 2.39 42.13 60.90
N ILE A 8 2.72 41.30 61.89
CA ILE A 8 2.94 39.86 61.70
C ILE A 8 1.62 39.19 61.30
N ILE A 9 0.51 39.50 61.98
CA ILE A 9 -0.81 38.94 61.63
C ILE A 9 -1.27 39.41 60.25
N ALA A 10 -1.01 40.67 59.88
CA ALA A 10 -1.31 41.17 58.53
C ALA A 10 -0.44 40.47 57.46
N ALA A 11 0.85 40.22 57.73
CA ALA A 11 1.74 39.51 56.81
C ALA A 11 1.35 38.03 56.66
N VAL A 12 0.92 37.37 57.74
CA VAL A 12 0.40 36.00 57.71
C VAL A 12 -0.94 35.94 56.98
N ALA A 13 -1.82 36.92 57.18
CA ALA A 13 -3.09 37.01 56.46
C ALA A 13 -2.88 37.27 54.96
N VAL A 14 -1.97 38.18 54.59
CA VAL A 14 -1.60 38.43 53.19
C VAL A 14 -0.90 37.21 52.58
N GLY A 15 -0.01 36.54 53.32
CA GLY A 15 0.63 35.30 52.89
C GLY A 15 -0.36 34.16 52.67
N ALA A 16 -1.34 33.98 53.55
CA ALA A 16 -2.41 33.00 53.42
C ALA A 16 -3.38 33.35 52.28
N VAL A 17 -3.69 34.62 52.06
CA VAL A 17 -4.49 35.10 50.92
C VAL A 17 -3.73 34.94 49.61
N CYS A 18 -2.42 35.19 49.56
CA CYS A 18 -1.58 34.94 48.39
C CYS A 18 -1.43 33.45 48.10
N LEU A 19 -1.34 32.60 49.12
CA LEU A 19 -1.34 31.13 48.97
C LEU A 19 -2.70 30.60 48.54
N ALA A 20 -3.81 31.13 49.08
CA ALA A 20 -5.17 30.80 48.65
C ALA A 20 -5.43 31.27 47.22
N ILE A 21 -5.07 32.50 46.86
CA ILE A 21 -5.11 33.00 45.47
C ILE A 21 -4.17 32.17 44.59
N GLY A 22 -3.01 31.75 45.08
CA GLY A 22 -2.11 30.83 44.38
C GLY A 22 -2.71 29.44 44.19
N TYR A 23 -3.49 28.94 45.14
CA TYR A 23 -4.17 27.64 45.09
C TYR A 23 -5.42 27.69 44.19
N PHE A 24 -6.23 28.75 44.29
CA PHE A 24 -7.37 29.03 43.41
C PHE A 24 -6.92 29.41 41.98
N LYS A 25 -5.78 30.07 41.79
CA LYS A 25 -5.16 30.29 40.46
C LYS A 25 -4.44 29.05 39.92
N ARG A 26 -3.90 28.16 40.76
CA ARG A 26 -3.36 26.84 40.32
C ARG A 26 -4.45 25.87 39.90
N GLY A 27 -5.66 26.04 40.43
CA GLY A 27 -6.88 25.46 39.91
C GLY A 27 -7.33 26.13 38.61
N GLY A 28 -6.46 26.20 37.59
CA GLY A 28 -6.82 26.69 36.26
C GLY A 28 -8.14 26.08 35.77
N SER A 29 -8.84 26.81 34.90
CA SER A 29 -10.12 26.37 34.32
C SER A 29 -10.02 24.92 33.84
N LYS A 30 -11.13 24.16 33.86
CA LYS A 30 -11.14 22.76 33.40
C LYS A 30 -10.42 22.61 32.04
N LYS A 31 -10.62 23.57 31.14
CA LYS A 31 -9.91 23.68 29.85
C LYS A 31 -8.38 23.70 29.99
N GLU A 32 -7.84 24.49 30.91
CA GLU A 32 -6.40 24.60 31.13
C GLU A 32 -5.79 23.36 31.80
N ARG A 33 -6.59 22.62 32.59
CA ARG A 33 -6.16 21.32 33.13
C ARG A 33 -6.10 20.27 32.03
N ILE A 34 -7.15 20.16 31.21
CA ILE A 34 -7.20 19.27 30.05
C ILE A 34 -6.01 19.54 29.12
N ARG A 35 -5.73 20.80 28.78
CA ARG A 35 -4.57 21.16 27.93
C ARG A 35 -3.23 20.76 28.54
N ARG A 36 -3.03 20.99 29.85
CA ARG A 36 -1.80 20.59 30.54
C ARG A 36 -1.62 19.08 30.56
N MET A 37 -2.69 18.33 30.81
CA MET A 37 -2.65 16.86 30.76
C MET A 37 -2.39 16.36 29.33
N PHE A 38 -2.99 17.02 28.33
CA PHE A 38 -2.82 16.67 26.93
C PHE A 38 -1.37 16.87 26.47
N LYS A 39 -0.75 18.01 26.82
CA LYS A 39 0.67 18.27 26.58
C LYS A 39 1.59 17.25 27.27
N LYS A 40 1.15 16.71 28.41
CA LYS A 40 1.84 15.64 29.14
C LYS A 40 1.52 14.23 28.62
N ARG A 41 0.70 14.10 27.58
CA ARG A 41 0.21 12.84 27.01
C ARG A 41 -0.55 11.96 28.02
N ASP A 42 -1.15 12.58 29.04
CA ASP A 42 -1.97 11.90 30.05
C ASP A 42 -3.42 11.73 29.56
N TYR A 43 -3.59 10.96 28.49
CA TYR A 43 -4.89 10.74 27.86
C TYR A 43 -5.84 9.97 28.76
N ARG A 44 -5.34 8.96 29.48
CA ARG A 44 -6.14 8.19 30.45
C ARG A 44 -6.65 9.11 31.54
N GLY A 45 -5.79 9.95 32.12
CA GLY A 45 -6.21 10.95 33.09
C GLY A 45 -7.25 11.91 32.53
N ILE A 46 -7.16 12.31 31.26
CA ILE A 46 -8.19 13.15 30.63
C ILE A 46 -9.52 12.40 30.52
N LEU A 47 -9.51 11.20 29.93
CA LEU A 47 -10.72 10.40 29.68
C LEU A 47 -11.44 10.00 30.96
N SER A 48 -10.70 9.78 32.06
CA SER A 48 -11.27 9.42 33.36
C SER A 48 -11.88 10.60 34.13
N ASN A 49 -11.53 11.84 33.81
CA ASN A 49 -11.88 13.01 34.62
C ASN A 49 -12.73 14.07 33.89
N TYR A 50 -12.93 13.95 32.59
CA TYR A 50 -13.62 14.96 31.77
C TYR A 50 -14.56 14.32 30.75
N SER A 51 -15.69 14.97 30.49
CA SER A 51 -16.61 14.55 29.43
C SER A 51 -16.03 14.84 28.04
N GLY A 52 -16.51 14.13 27.02
CA GLY A 52 -16.06 14.38 25.66
C GLY A 52 -16.35 15.81 25.17
N GLU A 53 -17.42 16.43 25.65
CA GLU A 53 -17.75 17.85 25.39
C GLU A 53 -16.73 18.79 26.03
N GLU A 54 -16.34 18.52 27.28
CA GLU A 54 -15.31 19.30 27.98
C GLU A 54 -13.95 19.20 27.28
N ILE A 55 -13.59 17.99 26.82
CA ILE A 55 -12.36 17.73 26.08
C ILE A 55 -12.38 18.47 24.74
N THR A 56 -13.47 18.33 23.97
CA THR A 56 -13.64 19.01 22.67
C THR A 56 -13.54 20.52 22.85
N GLY A 57 -14.27 21.10 23.81
CA GLY A 57 -14.25 22.54 24.07
C GLY A 57 -12.92 23.07 24.63
N ALA A 58 -12.03 22.19 25.11
CA ALA A 58 -10.69 22.54 25.57
C ALA A 58 -9.65 22.51 24.45
N LEU A 59 -9.73 21.53 23.56
CA LEU A 59 -8.70 21.21 22.56
C LEU A 59 -9.05 21.71 21.14
N TYR A 60 -10.33 21.78 20.77
CA TYR A 60 -10.75 22.17 19.41
C TYR A 60 -10.40 23.64 19.08
N GLY A 61 -9.89 23.87 17.86
CA GLY A 61 -9.60 25.20 17.32
C GLY A 61 -8.43 25.95 17.98
N LYS A 62 -7.69 25.31 18.90
CA LYS A 62 -6.49 25.87 19.55
C LYS A 62 -5.29 24.96 19.37
N TRP A 63 -5.04 24.62 18.12
CA TRP A 63 -3.88 23.88 17.69
C TRP A 63 -2.68 24.82 17.78
N GLY A 64 -1.62 24.44 18.49
CA GLY A 64 -0.39 25.23 18.52
C GLY A 64 0.21 25.39 17.12
N GLU A 65 1.27 26.18 16.98
CA GLU A 65 2.05 26.24 15.73
C GLU A 65 2.63 24.86 15.33
N ASN A 66 2.69 23.92 16.29
CA ASN A 66 3.14 22.55 16.06
C ASN A 66 2.05 21.68 15.42
N LYS A 67 2.28 21.24 14.18
CA LYS A 67 1.39 20.36 13.41
C LYS A 67 1.20 18.98 14.03
N GLU A 68 2.21 18.40 14.69
CA GLU A 68 2.06 17.12 15.40
C GLU A 68 1.06 17.25 16.55
N GLU A 69 1.17 18.31 17.36
CA GLU A 69 0.20 18.58 18.42
C GLU A 69 -1.21 18.84 17.86
N ALA A 70 -1.30 19.52 16.71
CA ALA A 70 -2.55 19.74 16.00
C ALA A 70 -3.22 18.42 15.60
N PHE A 71 -2.49 17.57 14.86
CA PHE A 71 -2.97 16.26 14.42
C PHE A 71 -3.35 15.36 15.61
N ARG A 72 -2.52 15.35 16.65
CA ARG A 72 -2.74 14.55 17.86
C ARG A 72 -4.04 14.92 18.59
N ALA A 73 -4.33 16.21 18.73
CA ALA A 73 -5.54 16.61 19.45
C ALA A 73 -6.81 16.39 18.59
N ILE A 74 -6.75 16.52 17.26
CA ILE A 74 -7.92 16.29 16.40
C ILE A 74 -8.21 14.79 16.31
N LEU A 75 -7.16 13.94 16.21
CA LEU A 75 -7.31 12.49 16.30
C LEU A 75 -7.86 12.06 17.67
N PHE A 76 -7.42 12.70 18.76
CA PHE A 76 -7.99 12.44 20.07
C PHE A 76 -9.48 12.80 20.14
N ILE A 77 -9.90 13.91 19.54
CA ILE A 77 -11.30 14.35 19.46
C ILE A 77 -12.17 13.42 18.61
N THR A 78 -11.64 12.87 17.51
CA THR A 78 -12.37 11.93 16.64
C THR A 78 -12.57 10.56 17.28
N MET A 79 -11.72 10.19 18.23
CA MET A 79 -11.83 8.95 19.01
C MET A 79 -12.82 9.03 20.19
N LEU A 80 -13.35 10.21 20.53
CA LEU A 80 -14.32 10.35 21.62
C LEU A 80 -15.71 9.88 21.18
N ASP A 81 -16.33 9.02 21.99
CA ASP A 81 -17.74 8.61 21.83
C ASP A 81 -18.69 9.71 22.34
N VAL A 82 -18.74 10.82 21.62
CA VAL A 82 -19.68 11.91 21.89
C VAL A 82 -20.86 11.74 20.93
N LYS A 83 -22.08 11.77 21.45
CA LYS A 83 -23.30 11.88 20.63
C LYS A 83 -23.26 13.18 19.83
N ARG A 84 -22.71 13.13 18.62
CA ARG A 84 -22.58 14.25 17.70
C ARG A 84 -23.48 14.04 16.49
N GLU A 85 -23.92 15.14 15.90
CA GLU A 85 -24.53 15.08 14.58
C GLU A 85 -23.51 14.55 13.56
N ALA A 86 -23.98 13.77 12.59
CA ALA A 86 -23.11 13.15 11.58
C ALA A 86 -22.25 14.18 10.80
N ALA A 87 -22.76 15.40 10.62
CA ALA A 87 -22.05 16.50 9.96
C ALA A 87 -20.83 16.98 10.75
N GLU A 88 -20.92 17.05 12.08
CA GLU A 88 -19.83 17.51 12.94
C GLU A 88 -18.71 16.47 13.03
N SER A 89 -19.07 15.18 13.11
CA SER A 89 -18.11 14.07 13.06
C SER A 89 -17.33 14.06 11.73
N ARG A 90 -18.04 14.25 10.60
CA ARG A 90 -17.40 14.37 9.28
C ARG A 90 -16.42 15.53 9.21
N LYS A 91 -16.78 16.69 9.76
CA LYS A 91 -15.91 17.87 9.81
C LYS A 91 -14.60 17.57 10.54
N TYR A 92 -14.66 16.94 11.72
CA TYR A 92 -13.44 16.62 12.48
C TYR A 92 -12.56 15.58 11.79
N ASN A 93 -13.16 14.58 11.14
CA ASN A 93 -12.41 13.61 10.36
C ASN A 93 -11.69 14.27 9.17
N LEU A 94 -12.36 15.19 8.48
CA LEU A 94 -11.74 15.95 7.38
C LEU A 94 -10.59 16.85 7.90
N GLU A 95 -10.78 17.54 9.02
CA GLU A 95 -9.71 18.34 9.63
C GLU A 95 -8.52 17.47 10.07
N ALA A 96 -8.79 16.26 10.61
CA ALA A 96 -7.74 15.31 10.96
C ALA A 96 -6.95 14.83 9.74
N GLU A 97 -7.64 14.51 8.65
CA GLU A 97 -7.03 14.15 7.38
C GLU A 97 -6.15 15.28 6.85
N MET A 98 -6.66 16.51 6.78
CA MET A 98 -5.88 17.67 6.33
C MET A 98 -4.62 17.89 7.18
N LYS A 99 -4.72 17.80 8.51
CA LYS A 99 -3.57 17.97 9.40
C LYS A 99 -2.57 16.83 9.31
N LEU A 100 -3.04 15.61 9.06
CA LEU A 100 -2.17 14.48 8.76
C LEU A 100 -1.38 14.74 7.48
N GLU A 101 -2.05 15.18 6.41
CA GLU A 101 -1.39 15.47 5.14
C GLU A 101 -0.34 16.58 5.27
N GLU A 102 -0.66 17.70 5.93
CA GLU A 102 0.29 18.79 6.18
C GLU A 102 1.55 18.32 6.93
N TYR A 103 1.42 17.32 7.81
CA TYR A 103 2.52 16.75 8.58
C TYR A 103 3.31 15.74 7.74
N VAL A 104 2.63 14.86 7.02
CA VAL A 104 3.24 13.85 6.14
C VAL A 104 4.02 14.53 5.00
N GLU A 105 3.49 15.61 4.42
CA GLU A 105 4.18 16.37 3.36
C GLU A 105 5.49 17.00 3.85
N GLU A 106 5.53 17.49 5.10
CA GLU A 106 6.75 18.06 5.67
C GLU A 106 7.80 16.99 5.95
N GLU A 107 7.40 15.86 6.52
CA GLU A 107 8.28 14.73 6.81
C GLU A 107 8.76 14.03 5.54
N CYS A 108 7.90 13.90 4.53
CA CYS A 108 8.22 13.25 3.26
C CYS A 108 8.83 14.20 2.22
N GLY A 109 8.63 15.51 2.34
CA GLY A 109 9.15 16.53 1.42
C GLY A 109 10.68 16.60 1.38
N LYS A 110 11.35 16.04 2.39
CA LYS A 110 12.82 15.91 2.47
C LYS A 110 13.35 14.63 1.82
N MET A 111 12.49 13.77 1.28
CA MET A 111 12.91 12.51 0.69
C MET A 111 13.53 12.73 -0.69
N VAL A 112 14.80 12.37 -0.83
CA VAL A 112 15.40 12.10 -2.14
C VAL A 112 14.88 10.73 -2.58
N GLU A 113 14.32 10.62 -3.79
CA GLU A 113 13.98 9.33 -4.39
C GLU A 113 15.16 8.36 -4.22
N LYS A 114 14.97 7.28 -3.47
CA LYS A 114 15.99 6.25 -3.30
C LYS A 114 15.90 5.32 -4.50
N TYR A 115 16.82 5.46 -5.44
CA TYR A 115 17.02 4.43 -6.45
C TYR A 115 17.49 3.14 -5.78
N SER A 116 16.90 2.01 -6.16
CA SER A 116 17.41 0.72 -5.71
C SER A 116 18.72 0.44 -6.41
N SER A 117 19.79 0.21 -5.65
CA SER A 117 21.06 -0.30 -6.20
C SER A 117 20.94 -1.76 -6.67
N ARG A 118 19.83 -2.45 -6.33
CA ARG A 118 19.57 -3.85 -6.64
C ARG A 118 18.37 -4.00 -7.57
N VAL A 119 18.48 -4.92 -8.53
CA VAL A 119 17.38 -5.32 -9.40
C VAL A 119 16.46 -6.25 -8.62
N SER A 120 15.13 -6.12 -8.76
CA SER A 120 14.19 -7.07 -8.16
C SER A 120 14.14 -8.34 -8.99
N ASP A 121 14.48 -9.49 -8.39
CA ASP A 121 14.49 -10.79 -9.09
C ASP A 121 13.13 -11.14 -9.70
N VAL A 122 12.04 -10.79 -9.00
CA VAL A 122 10.67 -11.02 -9.48
C VAL A 122 10.38 -10.14 -10.70
N LYS A 123 10.62 -8.83 -10.62
CA LYS A 123 10.41 -7.91 -11.76
C LYS A 123 11.28 -8.27 -12.96
N THR A 124 12.49 -8.75 -12.70
CA THR A 124 13.42 -9.21 -13.73
C THR A 124 12.84 -10.41 -14.45
N ARG A 125 12.52 -11.47 -13.71
CA ARG A 125 11.96 -12.69 -14.32
C ARG A 125 10.64 -12.41 -15.05
N ASP A 126 9.73 -11.62 -14.48
CA ASP A 126 8.49 -11.22 -15.14
C ASP A 126 8.73 -10.52 -16.49
N PHE A 127 9.74 -9.64 -16.54
CA PHE A 127 10.08 -8.94 -17.79
C PHE A 127 10.70 -9.89 -18.81
N TYR A 128 11.58 -10.79 -18.39
CA TYR A 128 12.20 -11.77 -19.29
C TYR A 128 11.21 -12.81 -19.81
N ASP A 129 10.20 -13.20 -19.04
CA ASP A 129 9.09 -14.03 -19.52
C ASP A 129 8.38 -13.39 -20.74
N LEU A 130 8.25 -12.05 -20.77
CA LEU A 130 7.65 -11.33 -21.88
C LEU A 130 8.51 -11.30 -23.15
N LEU A 131 9.83 -11.45 -23.00
CA LEU A 131 10.75 -11.47 -24.12
C LEU A 131 10.71 -12.80 -24.88
N GLY A 132 10.25 -13.88 -24.23
CA GLY A 132 10.11 -15.21 -24.83
C GLY A 132 11.45 -15.83 -25.27
N CYS A 133 12.57 -15.32 -24.77
CA CYS A 133 13.90 -15.78 -25.13
C CYS A 133 14.86 -15.68 -23.94
N ASP A 134 15.93 -16.47 -23.99
CA ASP A 134 16.94 -16.47 -22.94
C ASP A 134 17.65 -15.11 -22.90
N SER A 135 17.77 -14.56 -21.69
CA SER A 135 18.55 -13.37 -21.40
C SER A 135 19.96 -13.45 -21.97
N GLU A 136 20.57 -14.65 -22.03
CA GLU A 136 21.93 -14.85 -22.53
C GLU A 136 22.12 -14.35 -23.98
N SER A 137 21.07 -14.38 -24.79
CA SER A 137 21.06 -13.95 -26.20
C SER A 137 21.33 -12.45 -26.41
N PHE A 138 21.21 -11.63 -25.38
CA PHE A 138 21.39 -10.19 -25.49
C PHE A 138 22.83 -9.72 -25.25
N GLY A 139 23.27 -8.74 -26.04
CA GLY A 139 24.54 -8.06 -25.83
C GLY A 139 24.59 -7.34 -24.47
N SER A 140 25.79 -7.20 -23.91
CA SER A 140 26.01 -6.65 -22.56
C SER A 140 25.41 -5.25 -22.36
N ALA A 141 25.49 -4.37 -23.37
CA ALA A 141 24.92 -3.03 -23.31
C ALA A 141 23.37 -3.05 -23.25
N LEU A 142 22.72 -3.97 -23.97
CA LEU A 142 21.26 -4.11 -23.95
C LEU A 142 20.78 -4.65 -22.60
N LYS A 143 21.47 -5.66 -22.06
CA LYS A 143 21.21 -6.19 -20.70
C LYS A 143 21.34 -5.09 -19.65
N LEU A 144 22.44 -4.33 -19.70
CA LEU A 144 22.64 -3.21 -18.77
C LEU A 144 21.50 -2.18 -18.89
N GLY A 145 21.08 -1.84 -20.11
CA GLY A 145 19.96 -0.92 -20.30
C GLY A 145 18.64 -1.45 -19.73
N MET A 146 18.34 -2.74 -19.89
CA MET A 146 17.17 -3.40 -19.29
C MET A 146 17.25 -3.44 -17.76
N ASP A 147 18.41 -3.75 -17.19
CA ASP A 147 18.62 -3.74 -15.73
C ASP A 147 18.37 -2.36 -15.15
N GLU A 148 18.88 -1.31 -15.81
CA GLU A 148 18.68 0.08 -15.39
C GLU A 148 17.21 0.50 -15.51
N CYS A 149 16.49 0.00 -16.52
CA CYS A 149 15.03 0.13 -16.58
C CYS A 149 14.33 -0.54 -15.39
N ILE A 150 14.68 -1.78 -15.04
CA ILE A 150 14.06 -2.52 -13.94
C ILE A 150 14.37 -1.85 -12.58
N LYS A 151 15.57 -1.28 -12.43
CA LYS A 151 15.94 -0.44 -11.27
C LYS A 151 15.22 0.91 -11.22
N GLY A 152 14.62 1.35 -12.32
CA GLY A 152 13.98 2.65 -12.45
C GLY A 152 14.95 3.81 -12.77
N ASN A 153 16.20 3.52 -13.15
CA ASN A 153 17.17 4.52 -13.59
C ASN A 153 16.96 4.89 -15.06
N LEU A 154 15.77 5.44 -15.37
CA LEU A 154 15.30 5.67 -16.74
C LEU A 154 16.19 6.65 -17.52
N LYS A 155 16.82 7.61 -16.83
CA LYS A 155 17.77 8.54 -17.46
C LYS A 155 19.00 7.81 -17.98
N TRP A 156 19.56 6.90 -17.19
CA TRP A 156 20.74 6.13 -17.58
C TRP A 156 20.40 5.07 -18.62
N ALA A 157 19.29 4.36 -18.45
CA ALA A 157 18.78 3.43 -19.44
C ALA A 157 18.59 4.10 -20.81
N LYS A 158 18.02 5.31 -20.85
CA LYS A 158 17.87 6.11 -22.08
C LYS A 158 19.20 6.40 -22.78
N ASN A 159 20.24 6.74 -22.02
CA ASN A 159 21.58 6.99 -22.56
C ASN A 159 22.19 5.70 -23.14
N ILE A 160 22.08 4.59 -22.41
CA ILE A 160 22.57 3.27 -22.87
C ILE A 160 21.84 2.88 -24.16
N PHE A 161 20.52 2.92 -24.18
CA PHE A 161 19.72 2.59 -25.35
C PHE A 161 19.98 3.50 -26.55
N GLY A 162 20.33 4.77 -26.33
CA GLY A 162 20.80 5.67 -27.38
C GLY A 162 22.05 5.14 -28.10
N SER A 163 22.94 4.45 -27.37
CA SER A 163 24.15 3.82 -27.92
C SER A 163 23.93 2.44 -28.54
N CYS A 164 22.84 1.75 -28.20
CA CYS A 164 22.52 0.39 -28.68
C CYS A 164 21.80 0.35 -30.05
N ARG A 165 21.75 1.46 -30.80
CA ARG A 165 20.98 1.60 -32.06
C ARG A 165 21.64 0.95 -33.28
N SER A 166 22.09 -0.30 -33.16
CA SER A 166 22.29 -1.13 -34.36
C SER A 166 20.92 -1.45 -34.98
N SER A 167 20.85 -1.57 -36.30
CA SER A 167 19.58 -1.81 -37.01
C SER A 167 18.84 -3.07 -36.54
N SER A 168 19.54 -4.06 -35.98
CA SER A 168 18.96 -5.33 -35.51
C SER A 168 18.24 -5.23 -34.14
N ASN A 169 18.66 -4.34 -33.24
CA ASN A 169 18.11 -4.29 -31.86
C ASN A 169 17.16 -3.11 -31.64
N ARG A 170 17.00 -2.24 -32.64
CA ARG A 170 16.23 -0.99 -32.52
C ARG A 170 14.78 -1.25 -32.11
N GLN A 171 14.11 -2.23 -32.72
CA GLN A 171 12.72 -2.54 -32.40
C GLN A 171 12.56 -2.97 -30.95
N LEU A 172 13.40 -3.89 -30.47
CA LEU A 172 13.39 -4.33 -29.07
C LEU A 172 13.68 -3.16 -28.13
N VAL A 173 14.69 -2.34 -28.42
CA VAL A 173 15.00 -1.15 -27.61
C VAL A 173 13.80 -0.21 -27.51
N ASP A 174 13.12 0.05 -28.63
CA ASP A 174 11.93 0.91 -28.66
C ASP A 174 10.78 0.29 -27.84
N LEU A 175 10.54 -1.02 -27.93
CA LEU A 175 9.56 -1.73 -27.11
C LEU A 175 9.87 -1.63 -25.61
N VAL A 176 11.11 -1.89 -25.21
CA VAL A 176 11.53 -1.80 -23.80
C VAL A 176 11.41 -0.36 -23.29
N ALA A 177 11.81 0.61 -24.12
CA ALA A 177 11.70 2.02 -23.78
C ALA A 177 10.23 2.44 -23.56
N VAL A 178 9.30 2.03 -24.41
CA VAL A 178 7.87 2.32 -24.21
C VAL A 178 7.31 1.54 -23.00
N TYR A 179 7.66 0.26 -22.86
CA TYR A 179 7.22 -0.55 -21.73
C TYR A 179 7.63 0.05 -20.39
N HIS A 180 8.83 0.62 -20.27
CA HIS A 180 9.28 1.30 -19.05
C HIS A 180 8.96 2.80 -18.98
N GLY A 181 8.28 3.37 -19.96
CA GLY A 181 7.89 4.79 -19.97
C GLY A 181 9.05 5.76 -20.25
N ILE A 182 10.15 5.29 -20.86
CA ILE A 182 11.26 6.12 -21.33
C ILE A 182 10.87 6.89 -22.60
N SER A 183 9.97 6.33 -23.40
CA SER A 183 9.55 6.84 -24.69
C SER A 183 8.04 6.69 -24.89
N THR A 184 7.48 7.58 -25.71
CA THR A 184 6.10 7.50 -26.22
C THR A 184 6.07 7.28 -27.74
N CYS A 185 7.21 6.90 -28.33
CA CYS A 185 7.29 6.65 -29.76
C CYS A 185 6.30 5.55 -30.19
N LEU A 186 5.78 5.70 -31.41
CA LEU A 186 5.03 4.64 -32.06
C LEU A 186 5.95 3.43 -32.24
N VAL A 187 5.54 2.31 -31.67
CA VAL A 187 6.22 1.02 -31.87
C VAL A 187 5.51 0.23 -32.96
N THR A 188 6.29 -0.40 -33.82
CA THR A 188 5.80 -1.33 -34.84
C THR A 188 5.57 -2.70 -34.24
N GLU A 189 4.61 -3.44 -34.81
CA GLU A 189 4.34 -4.84 -34.47
C GLU A 189 5.62 -5.67 -34.49
N SER A 190 5.84 -6.46 -33.43
CA SER A 190 7.04 -7.29 -33.26
C SER A 190 6.65 -8.75 -33.19
N GLU A 191 7.05 -9.49 -34.23
CA GLU A 191 6.88 -10.94 -34.30
C GLU A 191 7.87 -11.69 -33.41
N THR A 192 9.03 -11.09 -33.11
CA THR A 192 10.07 -11.71 -32.27
C THR A 192 9.81 -11.56 -30.77
N HIS A 193 9.10 -10.50 -30.36
CA HIS A 193 8.72 -10.27 -28.96
C HIS A 193 7.22 -9.94 -28.83
N PRO A 194 6.34 -10.89 -29.21
CA PRO A 194 4.91 -10.64 -29.35
C PRO A 194 4.27 -10.28 -28.00
N PHE A 195 4.65 -10.93 -26.90
CA PHE A 195 4.08 -10.63 -25.59
C PHE A 195 4.52 -9.27 -25.05
N LEU A 196 5.79 -8.88 -25.23
CA LEU A 196 6.23 -7.52 -24.91
C LEU A 196 5.45 -6.47 -25.73
N TYR A 197 5.28 -6.70 -27.03
CA TYR A 197 4.48 -5.79 -27.87
C TYR A 197 3.03 -5.69 -27.41
N SER A 198 2.40 -6.82 -27.08
CA SER A 198 1.05 -6.86 -26.50
C SER A 198 0.95 -6.03 -25.20
N LYS A 199 1.95 -6.11 -24.31
CA LYS A 199 2.00 -5.26 -23.09
C LYS A 199 2.21 -3.78 -23.42
N VAL A 200 2.95 -3.47 -24.48
CA VAL A 200 3.10 -2.08 -24.92
C VAL A 200 1.77 -1.52 -25.45
N LEU A 201 1.02 -2.27 -26.25
CA LEU A 201 -0.34 -1.86 -26.68
C LEU A 201 -1.25 -1.59 -25.48
N ASP A 202 -1.23 -2.47 -24.49
CA ASP A 202 -1.96 -2.29 -23.23
C ASP A 202 -1.56 -1.00 -22.50
N LYS A 203 -0.26 -0.72 -22.38
CA LYS A 203 0.27 0.50 -21.75
C LYS A 203 -0.09 1.78 -22.50
N LEU A 204 -0.22 1.70 -23.82
CA LEU A 204 -0.65 2.82 -24.67
C LEU A 204 -2.18 2.99 -24.69
N GLY A 205 -2.94 2.15 -23.98
CA GLY A 205 -4.40 2.18 -23.99
C GLY A 205 -5.03 1.69 -25.29
N ARG A 206 -4.26 1.02 -26.16
CA ARG A 206 -4.72 0.49 -27.46
C ARG A 206 -5.36 -0.89 -27.27
N ILE A 207 -6.42 -0.95 -26.46
CA ILE A 207 -7.00 -2.21 -25.96
C ILE A 207 -7.65 -3.05 -27.08
N GLU A 208 -8.36 -2.42 -28.02
CA GLU A 208 -8.98 -3.13 -29.15
C GLU A 208 -7.94 -3.72 -30.11
N GLU A 209 -6.89 -2.97 -30.42
CA GLU A 209 -5.78 -3.48 -31.24
C GLU A 209 -5.02 -4.60 -30.54
N GLN A 210 -4.86 -4.51 -29.22
CA GLN A 210 -4.31 -5.61 -28.44
C GLN A 210 -5.19 -6.86 -28.56
N LYS A 211 -6.52 -6.72 -28.54
CA LYS A 211 -7.45 -7.85 -28.72
C LYS A 211 -7.20 -8.54 -30.07
N GLU A 212 -7.19 -7.78 -31.16
CA GLU A 212 -6.93 -8.30 -32.50
C GLU A 212 -5.57 -9.01 -32.59
N PHE A 213 -4.53 -8.38 -32.03
CA PHE A 213 -3.18 -8.94 -32.02
C PHE A 213 -3.08 -10.25 -31.20
N LEU A 214 -3.75 -10.33 -30.05
CA LEU A 214 -3.80 -11.55 -29.23
C LEU A 214 -4.53 -12.72 -29.93
N VAL A 215 -5.49 -12.42 -30.81
CA VAL A 215 -6.11 -13.45 -31.66
C VAL A 215 -5.09 -13.98 -32.67
N LYS A 216 -4.32 -13.10 -33.32
CA LYS A 216 -3.27 -13.50 -34.27
C LYS A 216 -2.22 -14.42 -33.61
N ILE A 217 -1.71 -14.05 -32.43
CA ILE A 217 -0.75 -14.88 -31.67
C ILE A 217 -1.34 -16.27 -31.39
N GLY A 218 -2.61 -16.33 -31.00
CA GLY A 218 -3.28 -17.57 -30.63
C GLY A 218 -3.42 -18.61 -31.75
N ASN A 219 -3.21 -18.22 -33.00
CA ASN A 219 -3.23 -19.13 -34.16
C ASN A 219 -1.86 -19.75 -34.45
N GLY A 220 -0.79 -19.30 -33.78
CA GLY A 220 0.55 -19.85 -33.90
C GLY A 220 0.76 -21.13 -33.07
N ASP A 221 1.89 -21.80 -33.30
CA ASP A 221 2.31 -22.91 -32.47
C ASP A 221 3.04 -22.39 -31.23
N LEU A 222 2.39 -22.53 -30.07
CA LEU A 222 2.85 -21.92 -28.81
C LEU A 222 3.36 -23.00 -27.86
N THR A 223 4.50 -22.72 -27.21
CA THR A 223 4.98 -23.52 -26.08
C THR A 223 4.02 -23.45 -24.88
N PRO A 224 4.08 -24.38 -23.91
CA PRO A 224 3.22 -24.32 -22.72
C PRO A 224 3.31 -22.99 -21.96
N VAL A 225 4.51 -22.41 -21.82
CA VAL A 225 4.74 -21.11 -21.16
C VAL A 225 4.05 -19.99 -21.94
N GLU A 226 4.26 -19.91 -23.25
CA GLU A 226 3.64 -18.88 -24.10
C GLU A 226 2.12 -18.97 -24.13
N ARG A 227 1.56 -20.19 -24.07
CA ARG A 227 0.11 -20.39 -23.92
C ARG A 227 -0.41 -19.76 -22.63
N VAL A 228 0.28 -19.96 -21.50
CA VAL A 228 -0.09 -19.36 -20.22
C VAL A 228 0.03 -17.84 -20.25
N ILE A 229 1.10 -17.30 -20.85
CA ILE A 229 1.27 -15.84 -21.04
C ILE A 229 0.14 -15.27 -21.91
N LEU A 230 -0.20 -15.95 -23.01
CA LEU A 230 -1.32 -15.56 -23.88
C LEU A 230 -2.63 -15.53 -23.11
N MET A 231 -2.91 -16.56 -22.30
CA MET A 231 -4.11 -16.61 -21.46
C MET A 231 -4.19 -15.44 -20.49
N HIS A 232 -3.07 -15.15 -19.82
CA HIS A 232 -2.96 -14.03 -18.90
C HIS A 232 -3.24 -12.69 -19.62
N HIS A 233 -2.68 -12.47 -20.81
CA HIS A 233 -2.92 -11.23 -21.57
C HIS A 233 -4.36 -11.10 -22.05
N LYS A 234 -4.94 -12.18 -22.59
CA LYS A 234 -6.35 -12.21 -23.02
C LYS A 234 -7.29 -11.91 -21.86
N LEU A 235 -7.06 -12.52 -20.70
CA LEU A 235 -7.88 -12.29 -19.52
C LEU A 235 -7.84 -10.82 -19.07
N ILE A 236 -6.65 -10.20 -18.98
CA ILE A 236 -6.51 -8.78 -18.65
C ILE A 236 -7.22 -7.89 -19.67
N ASN A 237 -7.03 -8.17 -20.96
CA ASN A 237 -7.65 -7.40 -22.04
C ASN A 237 -9.19 -7.44 -21.94
N LEU A 238 -9.76 -8.63 -21.77
CA LEU A 238 -11.21 -8.81 -21.59
C LEU A 238 -11.74 -8.12 -20.34
N ILE A 239 -11.03 -8.20 -19.21
CA ILE A 239 -11.37 -7.45 -17.99
C ILE A 239 -11.45 -5.95 -18.28
N LYS A 240 -10.44 -5.40 -18.97
CA LYS A 240 -10.41 -3.96 -19.30
C LYS A 240 -11.53 -3.55 -20.23
N LEU A 241 -11.84 -4.36 -21.25
CA LEU A 241 -12.96 -4.10 -22.17
C LEU A 241 -14.32 -4.17 -21.45
N ALA A 242 -14.52 -5.16 -20.58
CA ALA A 242 -15.74 -5.30 -19.78
C ALA A 242 -15.95 -4.09 -18.85
N VAL A 243 -14.90 -3.67 -18.13
CA VAL A 243 -14.92 -2.46 -17.28
C VAL A 243 -15.19 -1.19 -18.10
N GLY A 244 -14.74 -1.14 -19.36
CA GLY A 244 -15.02 -0.07 -20.32
C GLY A 244 -16.48 -0.02 -20.81
N GLY A 245 -17.34 -0.95 -20.37
CA GLY A 245 -18.76 -0.97 -20.71
C GLY A 245 -19.12 -1.81 -21.93
N SER A 246 -18.21 -2.66 -22.42
CA SER A 246 -18.53 -3.58 -23.53
C SER A 246 -19.30 -4.81 -23.03
N GLU A 247 -20.59 -4.88 -23.37
CA GLU A 247 -21.46 -6.02 -23.01
C GLU A 247 -20.96 -7.34 -23.61
N SER A 248 -20.53 -7.33 -24.87
CA SER A 248 -19.99 -8.52 -25.53
C SER A 248 -18.70 -9.00 -24.88
N ALA A 249 -17.82 -8.08 -24.45
CA ALA A 249 -16.61 -8.43 -23.73
C ALA A 249 -16.90 -9.01 -22.33
N SER A 250 -18.00 -8.61 -21.70
CA SER A 250 -18.40 -9.14 -20.39
C SER A 250 -18.81 -10.61 -20.49
N VAL A 251 -19.56 -10.99 -21.53
CA VAL A 251 -19.91 -12.39 -21.81
C VAL A 251 -18.66 -13.20 -22.17
N GLU A 252 -17.83 -12.68 -23.08
CA GLU A 252 -16.59 -13.33 -23.51
C GLU A 252 -15.61 -13.53 -22.33
N LEU A 253 -15.55 -12.57 -21.40
CA LEU A 253 -14.74 -12.67 -20.18
C LEU A 253 -15.17 -13.83 -19.29
N VAL A 254 -16.47 -14.02 -19.07
CA VAL A 254 -16.99 -15.11 -18.25
C VAL A 254 -16.62 -16.45 -18.87
N GLU A 255 -16.97 -16.65 -20.15
CA GLU A 255 -16.70 -17.89 -20.88
C GLU A 255 -15.20 -18.21 -20.93
N TYR A 256 -14.37 -17.20 -21.23
CA TYR A 256 -12.93 -17.37 -21.29
C TYR A 256 -12.34 -17.69 -19.91
N SER A 257 -12.79 -16.99 -18.86
CA SER A 257 -12.34 -17.22 -17.49
C SER A 257 -12.74 -18.61 -16.98
N ASP A 258 -13.94 -19.09 -17.29
CA ASP A 258 -14.41 -20.46 -16.97
C ASP A 258 -13.56 -21.53 -17.67
N SER A 259 -13.26 -21.31 -18.95
CA SER A 259 -12.40 -22.20 -19.74
C SER A 259 -11.00 -22.29 -19.13
N VAL A 260 -10.39 -21.14 -18.82
CA VAL A 260 -9.06 -21.10 -18.19
C VAL A 260 -9.09 -21.79 -16.82
N PHE A 261 -10.08 -21.50 -15.98
CA PHE A 261 -10.20 -22.12 -14.66
C PHE A 261 -10.39 -23.64 -14.75
N SER A 262 -11.18 -24.12 -15.71
CA SER A 262 -11.40 -25.55 -15.93
C SER A 262 -10.11 -26.28 -16.30
N ARG A 263 -9.30 -25.69 -17.19
CA ARG A 263 -7.98 -26.24 -17.58
C ARG A 263 -7.03 -26.33 -16.38
N ILE A 264 -7.02 -25.31 -15.53
CA ILE A 264 -6.24 -25.30 -14.29
C ILE A 264 -6.69 -26.42 -13.35
N LYS A 265 -8.00 -26.58 -13.15
CA LYS A 265 -8.57 -27.65 -12.30
C LYS A 265 -8.26 -29.05 -12.82
N LEU A 266 -8.22 -29.23 -14.14
CA LEU A 266 -7.83 -30.48 -14.79
C LEU A 266 -6.32 -30.76 -14.73
N GLY A 267 -5.52 -29.82 -14.22
CA GLY A 267 -4.08 -30.00 -14.06
C GLY A 267 -3.26 -29.83 -15.35
N GLU A 268 -3.83 -29.20 -16.39
CA GLU A 268 -3.15 -28.99 -17.69
C GLU A 268 -1.81 -28.25 -17.57
N PHE A 269 -1.65 -27.43 -16.52
CA PHE A 269 -0.47 -26.61 -16.27
C PHE A 269 0.32 -27.05 -15.04
N SER A 270 0.14 -28.28 -14.57
CA SER A 270 0.79 -28.80 -13.35
C SER A 270 2.33 -28.71 -13.40
N SER A 271 2.94 -28.85 -14.58
CA SER A 271 4.39 -28.68 -14.77
C SER A 271 4.87 -27.23 -14.65
N LEU A 272 3.98 -26.24 -14.79
CA LEU A 272 4.30 -24.81 -14.74
C LEU A 272 3.93 -24.17 -13.41
N LYS A 273 3.55 -24.97 -12.40
CA LYS A 273 2.95 -24.50 -11.15
C LYS A 273 3.78 -23.46 -10.38
N ASN A 274 5.10 -23.51 -10.52
CA ASN A 274 6.04 -22.60 -9.87
C ASN A 274 6.65 -21.56 -10.83
N GLU A 275 6.21 -21.55 -12.09
CA GLU A 275 6.65 -20.57 -13.08
C GLU A 275 5.91 -19.24 -12.88
N ASN A 276 6.61 -18.12 -13.12
CA ASN A 276 6.05 -16.78 -12.90
C ASN A 276 4.83 -16.51 -13.78
N CYS A 277 4.85 -16.94 -15.03
CA CYS A 277 3.70 -16.81 -15.93
C CYS A 277 2.42 -17.46 -15.36
N PHE A 278 2.55 -18.63 -14.73
CA PHE A 278 1.43 -19.34 -14.11
C PHE A 278 0.99 -18.65 -12.81
N ILE A 279 1.93 -18.24 -11.96
CA ILE A 279 1.62 -17.47 -10.75
C ILE A 279 0.84 -16.20 -11.10
N ASN A 280 1.28 -15.46 -12.13
CA ASN A 280 0.59 -14.26 -12.62
C ASN A 280 -0.82 -14.56 -13.11
N LEU A 281 -1.01 -15.63 -13.89
CA LEU A 281 -2.33 -16.05 -14.36
C LEU A 281 -3.27 -16.34 -13.18
N ILE A 282 -2.80 -17.07 -12.17
CA ILE A 282 -3.57 -17.37 -10.96
C ILE A 282 -3.90 -16.10 -10.18
N CYS A 283 -2.95 -15.17 -10.04
CA CYS A 283 -3.19 -13.91 -9.35
C CYS A 283 -4.30 -13.10 -10.04
N VAL A 284 -4.29 -12.97 -11.37
CA VAL A 284 -5.34 -12.25 -12.10
C VAL A 284 -6.70 -12.93 -11.97
N LEU A 285 -6.76 -14.25 -12.09
CA LEU A 285 -8.01 -15.00 -11.87
C LEU A 285 -8.55 -14.80 -10.45
N MET A 286 -7.67 -14.84 -9.45
CA MET A 286 -8.04 -14.66 -8.05
C MET A 286 -8.52 -13.24 -7.78
N GLU A 287 -7.81 -12.22 -8.26
CA GLU A 287 -8.23 -10.81 -8.16
C GLU A 287 -9.61 -10.61 -8.79
N HIS A 288 -9.81 -11.14 -10.00
CA HIS A 288 -11.10 -11.07 -10.68
C HIS A 288 -12.21 -11.80 -9.90
N SER A 289 -11.94 -12.99 -9.36
CA SER A 289 -12.89 -13.73 -8.54
C SER A 289 -13.22 -13.03 -7.21
N LEU A 290 -12.25 -12.37 -6.58
CA LEU A 290 -12.48 -11.55 -5.38
C LEU A 290 -13.39 -10.35 -5.67
N LEU A 291 -13.18 -9.68 -6.80
CA LEU A 291 -14.02 -8.55 -7.22
C LEU A 291 -15.46 -8.97 -7.52
N ASN A 292 -15.66 -10.18 -8.05
CA ASN A 292 -16.98 -10.74 -8.35
C ASN A 292 -17.57 -11.58 -7.21
N GLU A 293 -16.88 -11.65 -6.08
CA GLU A 293 -17.31 -12.43 -4.90
C GLU A 293 -17.60 -13.91 -5.20
N ASP A 294 -16.81 -14.54 -6.09
CA ASP A 294 -16.95 -15.95 -6.49
C ASP A 294 -16.24 -16.89 -5.50
N ASP A 295 -16.95 -17.27 -4.44
CA ASP A 295 -16.46 -18.10 -3.35
C ASP A 295 -15.86 -19.44 -3.82
N GLN A 296 -16.45 -20.06 -4.85
CA GLN A 296 -16.00 -21.36 -5.34
C GLN A 296 -14.62 -21.26 -5.99
N ARG A 297 -14.44 -20.27 -6.87
CA ARG A 297 -13.14 -20.04 -7.51
C ARG A 297 -12.10 -19.55 -6.52
N ILE A 298 -12.46 -18.64 -5.60
CA ILE A 298 -11.54 -18.17 -4.55
C ILE A 298 -11.01 -19.35 -3.74
N SER A 299 -11.90 -20.21 -3.25
CA SER A 299 -11.53 -21.39 -2.46
C SER A 299 -10.61 -22.33 -3.26
N ALA A 300 -10.98 -22.63 -4.51
CA ALA A 300 -10.19 -23.52 -5.36
C ALA A 300 -8.79 -22.97 -5.67
N LEU A 301 -8.67 -21.66 -5.92
CA LEU A 301 -7.41 -21.01 -6.28
C LEU A 301 -6.47 -20.79 -5.07
N THR A 302 -7.01 -20.68 -3.85
CA THR A 302 -6.26 -20.30 -2.62
C THR A 302 -5.29 -21.39 -2.14
N GLY A 303 -5.50 -22.64 -2.56
CA GLY A 303 -4.64 -23.78 -2.25
C GLY A 303 -3.78 -24.28 -3.40
N LEU A 304 -3.81 -23.60 -4.55
CA LEU A 304 -3.08 -24.08 -5.71
C LEU A 304 -1.58 -23.91 -5.50
N ILE A 305 -1.09 -22.72 -5.18
CA ILE A 305 0.35 -22.45 -5.05
C ILE A 305 0.70 -22.36 -3.57
N ASP A 306 1.94 -22.69 -3.19
CA ASP A 306 2.41 -22.43 -1.83
C ASP A 306 2.72 -20.92 -1.68
N PRO A 307 2.08 -20.19 -0.75
CA PRO A 307 2.37 -18.77 -0.50
C PRO A 307 3.83 -18.45 -0.14
N SER A 308 4.61 -19.45 0.27
CA SER A 308 6.04 -19.29 0.53
C SER A 308 6.91 -19.34 -0.72
N ILE A 309 6.34 -19.49 -1.92
CA ILE A 309 7.09 -19.49 -3.19
C ILE A 309 7.17 -18.09 -3.80
N ASP A 310 6.09 -17.30 -3.71
CA ASP A 310 6.01 -15.99 -4.38
C ASP A 310 5.23 -14.97 -3.56
N VAL A 311 5.77 -13.75 -3.49
CA VAL A 311 5.21 -12.64 -2.70
C VAL A 311 3.89 -12.13 -3.24
N ARG A 312 3.69 -12.12 -4.56
CA ARG A 312 2.42 -11.69 -5.17
C ARG A 312 1.32 -12.69 -4.86
N TYR A 313 1.63 -13.98 -4.99
CA TYR A 313 0.70 -15.02 -4.62
C TYR A 313 0.34 -14.93 -3.13
N ALA A 314 1.33 -14.74 -2.24
CA ALA A 314 1.05 -14.54 -0.83
C ALA A 314 0.13 -13.34 -0.54
N LEU A 315 0.33 -12.21 -1.23
CA LEU A 315 -0.53 -11.03 -1.10
C LEU A 315 -1.98 -11.34 -1.51
N ILE A 316 -2.19 -12.00 -2.65
CA ILE A 316 -3.55 -12.31 -3.11
C ILE A 316 -4.20 -13.43 -2.28
N THR A 317 -3.43 -14.42 -1.79
CA THR A 317 -3.90 -15.42 -0.82
C THR A 317 -4.33 -14.76 0.49
N TYR A 318 -3.56 -13.79 1.00
CA TYR A 318 -3.95 -13.01 2.17
C TYR A 318 -5.30 -12.32 1.95
N GLN A 319 -5.50 -11.67 0.80
CA GLN A 319 -6.76 -11.00 0.45
C GLN A 319 -7.93 -11.98 0.34
N ALA A 320 -7.69 -13.17 -0.22
CA ALA A 320 -8.68 -14.24 -0.27
C ALA A 320 -9.10 -14.71 1.13
N VAL A 321 -8.13 -14.92 2.03
CA VAL A 321 -8.43 -15.28 3.42
C VAL A 321 -9.20 -14.16 4.11
N GLU A 322 -8.78 -12.90 3.98
CA GLU A 322 -9.50 -11.74 4.54
C GLU A 322 -10.94 -11.64 4.02
N TYR A 323 -11.15 -11.90 2.74
CA TYR A 323 -12.49 -11.99 2.16
C TYR A 323 -13.33 -13.11 2.81
N SER A 324 -12.79 -14.32 2.95
CA SER A 324 -13.48 -15.43 3.62
C SER A 324 -13.79 -15.15 5.10
N GLU A 325 -12.90 -14.47 5.82
CA GLU A 325 -13.15 -14.05 7.21
C GLU A 325 -14.32 -13.06 7.30
N ARG A 326 -14.35 -12.07 6.40
CA ARG A 326 -15.44 -11.07 6.36
C ARG A 326 -16.79 -11.73 6.08
N ARG A 327 -16.82 -12.73 5.20
CA ARG A 327 -18.04 -13.51 4.88
C ARG A 327 -18.50 -14.40 6.03
N SER A 328 -17.58 -15.13 6.65
CA SER A 328 -17.89 -16.12 7.68
C SER A 328 -18.01 -15.55 9.09
N GLY A 329 -17.44 -14.37 9.34
CA GLY A 329 -17.27 -13.80 10.68
C GLY A 329 -16.21 -14.51 11.53
N ILE A 330 -15.53 -15.53 10.99
CA ILE A 330 -14.54 -16.34 11.70
C ILE A 330 -13.15 -15.86 11.31
N ARG A 331 -12.33 -15.49 12.30
CA ARG A 331 -10.93 -15.13 12.07
C ARG A 331 -10.08 -16.38 11.78
N SER A 332 -9.20 -16.26 10.80
CA SER A 332 -8.24 -17.26 10.39
C SER A 332 -6.85 -16.94 10.96
N PRO A 333 -6.22 -17.86 11.69
CA PRO A 333 -4.85 -17.66 12.15
C PRO A 333 -3.84 -17.61 10.99
N LYS A 334 -4.21 -18.09 9.79
CA LYS A 334 -3.30 -18.24 8.65
C LYS A 334 -2.80 -16.92 8.07
N LYS A 335 -3.50 -15.80 8.27
CA LYS A 335 -3.11 -14.51 7.67
C LYS A 335 -1.71 -14.07 8.10
N MET A 336 -1.43 -14.20 9.40
CA MET A 336 -0.14 -13.86 9.99
C MET A 336 1.00 -14.73 9.44
N ASP A 337 0.74 -16.03 9.29
CA ASP A 337 1.70 -16.99 8.76
C ASP A 337 2.03 -16.71 7.29
N ILE A 338 1.02 -16.40 6.47
CA ILE A 338 1.19 -16.02 5.06
C ILE A 338 2.09 -14.79 4.95
N LEU A 339 1.77 -13.72 5.69
CA LEU A 339 2.52 -12.47 5.63
C LEU A 339 3.97 -12.63 6.15
N THR A 340 4.14 -13.36 7.26
CA THR A 340 5.46 -13.62 7.84
C THR A 340 6.31 -14.50 6.93
N GLY A 341 5.71 -15.51 6.30
CA GLY A 341 6.35 -16.35 5.29
C GLY A 341 6.80 -15.55 4.08
N ALA A 342 5.93 -14.71 3.53
CA ALA A 342 6.22 -13.89 2.36
C ALA A 342 7.33 -12.85 2.62
N LEU A 343 7.41 -12.29 3.83
CA LEU A 343 8.51 -11.39 4.21
C LEU A 343 9.87 -12.10 4.29
N LYS A 344 9.92 -13.44 4.39
CA LYS A 344 11.18 -14.18 4.25
C LYS A 344 11.68 -14.18 2.81
N LEU A 345 10.77 -14.09 1.83
CA LEU A 345 11.08 -14.02 0.40
C LEU A 345 11.51 -12.62 -0.01
N ASP A 346 10.72 -11.60 0.38
CA ASP A 346 11.02 -10.20 0.08
C ASP A 346 10.82 -9.32 1.32
N LYS A 347 11.92 -9.06 2.01
CA LYS A 347 11.96 -8.15 3.17
C LYS A 347 11.71 -6.69 2.80
N MET A 348 11.82 -6.33 1.51
CA MET A 348 11.64 -4.97 1.01
C MET A 348 10.24 -4.74 0.42
N CYS A 349 9.33 -5.71 0.51
CA CYS A 349 7.96 -5.50 0.08
C CYS A 349 7.18 -4.65 1.10
N TYR A 350 7.03 -3.34 0.83
CA TYR A 350 6.34 -2.42 1.75
C TYR A 350 4.91 -2.88 2.09
N LYS A 351 4.17 -3.42 1.11
CA LYS A 351 2.77 -3.84 1.28
C LYS A 351 2.64 -4.92 2.35
N LEU A 352 3.55 -5.90 2.35
CA LEU A 352 3.53 -6.97 3.35
C LEU A 352 3.74 -6.43 4.76
N HIS A 353 4.65 -5.46 4.94
CA HIS A 353 4.84 -4.80 6.23
C HIS A 353 3.61 -4.01 6.69
N ILE A 354 2.93 -3.32 5.77
CA ILE A 354 1.69 -2.60 6.08
C ILE A 354 0.59 -3.57 6.54
N LEU A 355 0.39 -4.66 5.79
CA LEU A 355 -0.63 -5.67 6.13
C LEU A 355 -0.29 -6.37 7.45
N LEU A 356 0.99 -6.69 7.70
CA LEU A 356 1.41 -7.33 8.93
C LEU A 356 1.25 -6.40 10.14
N GLY A 357 1.56 -5.12 9.97
CA GLY A 357 1.25 -4.09 10.96
C GLY A 357 -0.26 -3.97 11.23
N ASN A 358 -1.10 -4.09 10.19
CA ASN A 358 -2.55 -4.03 10.36
C ASN A 358 -3.10 -5.21 11.15
N GLU A 359 -2.52 -6.40 11.01
CA GLU A 359 -2.94 -7.59 11.75
C GLU A 359 -2.43 -7.58 13.21
N THR A 360 -1.19 -7.15 13.44
CA THR A 360 -0.55 -7.13 14.77
C THR A 360 -0.83 -5.89 15.60
N LYS A 361 -1.13 -4.77 14.92
CA LYS A 361 -1.14 -3.40 15.45
C LYS A 361 0.21 -2.92 16.01
N GLU A 362 1.31 -3.56 15.61
CA GLU A 362 2.65 -3.19 16.06
C GLU A 362 3.29 -2.15 15.14
N THR A 363 3.77 -1.05 15.73
CA THR A 363 4.35 0.07 14.96
C THR A 363 5.66 -0.28 14.25
N VAL A 364 6.39 -1.29 14.74
CA VAL A 364 7.66 -1.74 14.15
C VAL A 364 7.51 -2.18 12.69
N HIS A 365 6.35 -2.71 12.31
CA HIS A 365 6.09 -3.11 10.94
C HIS A 365 5.90 -1.89 10.03
N TYR A 366 5.21 -0.85 10.48
CA TYR A 366 5.07 0.38 9.70
C TYR A 366 6.39 1.15 9.57
N GLU A 367 7.24 1.10 10.60
CA GLU A 367 8.62 1.63 10.52
C GLU A 367 9.43 0.88 9.45
N ARG A 368 9.35 -0.46 9.42
CA ARG A 368 9.95 -1.26 8.33
C ARG A 368 9.34 -0.96 6.96
N ALA A 369 8.05 -0.67 6.89
CA ALA A 369 7.41 -0.25 5.63
C ALA A 369 7.97 1.08 5.13
N LEU A 370 8.28 2.04 6.01
CA LEU A 370 8.95 3.29 5.63
C LEU A 370 10.36 3.06 5.06
N ASP A 371 11.11 2.10 5.62
CA ASP A 371 12.44 1.73 5.14
C ASP A 371 12.39 0.98 3.81
N ALA A 372 11.35 0.15 3.63
CA ALA A 372 11.08 -0.60 2.42
C ALA A 372 10.48 0.24 1.27
N SER A 373 9.94 1.43 1.57
CA SER A 373 9.29 2.30 0.59
C SER A 373 10.28 2.83 -0.45
N THR A 374 9.96 2.64 -1.72
CA THR A 374 10.80 3.06 -2.86
C THR A 374 10.29 4.33 -3.53
N THR A 375 9.00 4.63 -3.38
CA THR A 375 8.39 5.85 -3.94
C THR A 375 7.93 6.81 -2.84
N ARG A 376 7.79 8.10 -3.19
CA ARG A 376 7.20 9.11 -2.30
C ARG A 376 5.80 8.72 -1.83
N SER A 377 4.97 8.17 -2.73
CA SER A 377 3.61 7.74 -2.42
C SER A 377 3.57 6.61 -1.39
N GLU A 378 4.39 5.57 -1.57
CA GLU A 378 4.52 4.46 -0.62
C GLU A 378 4.96 4.95 0.76
N ARG A 379 5.97 5.84 0.79
CA ARG A 379 6.47 6.40 2.05
C ARG A 379 5.43 7.26 2.75
N SER A 380 4.74 8.12 2.01
CA SER A 380 3.63 8.93 2.54
C SER A 380 2.54 8.03 3.12
N ASN A 381 2.16 6.95 2.44
CA ASN A 381 1.18 5.98 2.94
C ASN A 381 1.65 5.29 4.22
N ALA A 382 2.89 4.79 4.26
CA ALA A 382 3.43 4.16 5.46
C ALA A 382 3.53 5.16 6.63
N MET A 383 3.89 6.42 6.35
CA MET A 383 3.95 7.49 7.35
C MET A 383 2.57 7.79 7.93
N ARG A 384 1.54 7.94 7.07
CA ARG A 384 0.14 8.15 7.50
C ARG A 384 -0.27 7.07 8.50
N ILE A 385 -0.08 5.81 8.13
CA ILE A 385 -0.49 4.66 8.94
C ILE A 385 0.31 4.61 10.25
N LEU A 386 1.62 4.83 10.20
CA LEU A 386 2.47 4.85 11.39
C LEU A 386 2.05 5.95 12.37
N LEU A 387 1.86 7.18 11.89
CA LEU A 387 1.51 8.33 12.73
C LEU A 387 0.15 8.15 13.41
N VAL A 388 -0.86 7.74 12.64
CA VAL A 388 -2.19 7.42 13.16
C VAL A 388 -2.07 6.33 14.23
N THR A 389 -1.42 5.21 13.92
CA THR A 389 -1.35 4.06 14.82
C THR A 389 -0.56 4.37 16.09
N ARG A 390 0.56 5.09 15.98
CA ARG A 390 1.36 5.49 17.14
C ARG A 390 0.54 6.36 18.09
N ILE A 391 -0.14 7.38 17.59
CA ILE A 391 -0.94 8.28 18.44
C ILE A 391 -2.15 7.53 19.03
N GLN A 392 -2.81 6.66 18.26
CA GLN A 392 -3.89 5.82 18.78
C GLN A 392 -3.42 4.91 19.91
N ASN A 393 -2.28 4.23 19.74
CA ASN A 393 -1.69 3.38 20.77
C ASN A 393 -1.34 4.18 22.03
N GLU A 394 -0.77 5.38 21.89
CA GLU A 394 -0.51 6.29 23.01
C GLU A 394 -1.81 6.70 23.75
N ILE A 395 -2.87 7.04 23.01
CA ILE A 395 -4.17 7.43 23.58
C ILE A 395 -4.82 6.28 24.35
N LEU A 396 -4.78 5.08 23.78
CA LEU A 396 -5.38 3.88 24.37
C LEU A 396 -4.52 3.28 25.50
N GLY A 397 -3.30 3.78 25.70
CA GLY A 397 -2.35 3.25 26.68
C GLY A 397 -1.88 1.84 26.34
N LEU A 398 -1.79 1.52 25.05
CA LEU A 398 -1.27 0.25 24.55
C LEU A 398 0.25 0.37 24.41
N SER A 399 1.01 0.02 25.45
CA SER A 399 2.47 0.02 25.35
C SER A 399 2.94 -1.18 24.51
N SER A 400 4.03 -0.99 23.75
CA SER A 400 4.68 -2.05 22.95
C SER A 400 5.30 -3.18 23.78
N SER A 401 5.27 -3.07 25.12
CA SER A 401 5.85 -4.02 26.07
C SER A 401 4.84 -4.87 26.85
N GLU A 402 3.53 -4.63 26.73
CA GLU A 402 2.49 -5.36 27.49
C GLU A 402 1.79 -6.45 26.67
N ARG A 403 2.38 -6.87 25.54
CA ARG A 403 1.83 -7.88 24.62
C ARG A 403 2.83 -8.98 24.23
N GLN A 404 3.64 -9.44 25.18
CA GLN A 404 4.38 -10.70 25.06
C GLN A 404 3.73 -11.77 25.93
#